data_AF-A0A375JCC1-F1
#
_entry.id   AF-A0A375JCC1-F1
#
_cell.length_a   1.000
_cell.length_b   1.000
_cell.length_c   1.000
_cell.angle_alpha   90.00
_cell.angle_beta   90.00
_cell.angle_gamma   90.00
#
_symmetry.space_group_name_H-M   'P 1'
#
loop_
_entity.id
_entity.type
_entity.pdbx_description
1 polymer ?
#
loop_
_entity_poly.entity_id
_entity_poly.type
_entity_poly.pdbx_seq_one_letter_code
_entity_poly.pdbx_strand_id
1 'polypeptide(L)' 'MEPDDVIREFERLALDDEVELEIDDVIDRLALLLTNPEIQGKERALLVQAGAALFRAGLNERVVAALKRRK' A
#
# COMPACT_ATOMS: atom_id res chain seq x y z
N MET A 1 -20.45 -4.13 4.77
CA MET A 1 -19.86 -2.94 4.13
C MET A 1 -19.79 -3.28 2.66
N GLU A 2 -20.40 -2.46 1.80
CA GLU A 2 -20.38 -2.71 0.36
C GLU A 2 -19.04 -2.27 -0.23
N PRO A 3 -18.63 -2.79 -1.40
CA PRO A 3 -17.37 -2.39 -2.05
C PRO A 3 -17.21 -0.88 -2.22
N ASP A 4 -18.29 -0.18 -2.55
CA ASP A 4 -18.29 1.28 -2.72
C ASP A 4 -18.02 2.02 -1.41
N ASP A 5 -18.48 1.48 -0.27
CA ASP A 5 -18.20 2.06 1.04
C ASP A 5 -16.71 1.94 1.39
N VAL A 6 -16.10 0.78 1.06
CA VAL A 6 -14.66 0.53 1.25
C VAL A 6 -13.82 1.46 0.37
N ILE A 7 -14.23 1.68 -0.88
CA ILE A 7 -13.52 2.60 -1.80
C ILE A 7 -13.57 4.03 -1.27
N ARG A 8 -14.74 4.49 -0.79
CA ARG A 8 -14.86 5.82 -0.17
C ARG A 8 -13.98 5.97 1.05
N GLU A 9 -13.80 4.92 1.83
CA GLU A 9 -12.88 4.94 2.96
C GLU A 9 -11.42 5.07 2.50
N PHE A 10 -11.03 4.37 1.43
CA PHE A 10 -9.70 4.53 0.83
C PHE A 10 -9.48 5.96 0.32
N GLU A 11 -10.45 6.53 -0.40
CA GLU A 11 -10.38 7.90 -0.90
C GLU A 11 -10.26 8.91 0.25
N ARG A 12 -11.06 8.73 1.31
CA ARG A 12 -11.00 9.56 2.50
C ARG A 12 -9.61 9.52 3.13
N LEU A 13 -9.05 8.34 3.34
CA LEU A 13 -7.71 8.18 3.95
C LEU A 13 -6.60 8.72 3.06
N ALA A 14 -6.71 8.57 1.73
CA ALA A 14 -5.70 9.03 0.79
C ALA A 14 -5.66 10.55 0.64
N LEU A 15 -6.76 11.25 0.97
CA LEU A 15 -6.89 12.71 0.89
C LEU A 15 -6.82 13.38 2.27
N ASP A 16 -6.58 12.61 3.32
CA ASP A 16 -6.50 13.11 4.68
C ASP A 16 -5.09 13.61 4.97
N ASP A 17 -4.90 14.93 4.98
CA ASP A 17 -3.61 15.57 5.24
C ASP A 17 -3.08 15.32 6.66
N GLU A 18 -3.92 14.84 7.60
CA GLU A 18 -3.49 14.44 8.94
C GLU A 18 -2.95 13.00 8.98
N VAL A 19 -3.17 12.22 7.92
CA VAL A 19 -2.74 10.81 7.84
C VAL A 19 -1.55 10.70 6.89
N GLU A 20 -0.35 10.59 7.46
CA GLU A 20 0.84 10.32 6.67
C GLU A 20 0.89 8.83 6.28
N LEU A 21 0.75 8.56 4.98
CA LEU A 21 0.81 7.22 4.40
C LEU A 21 2.11 7.04 3.60
N GLU A 22 3.21 6.82 4.30
CA GLU A 22 4.46 6.46 3.62
C GLU A 22 4.35 5.05 3.00
N ILE A 23 4.63 4.95 1.70
CA ILE A 23 4.48 3.68 0.96
C ILE A 23 5.31 2.55 1.56
N ASP A 24 6.53 2.84 2.00
CA ASP A 24 7.43 1.84 2.57
C ASP A 24 6.89 1.32 3.92
N ASP A 25 6.37 2.20 4.79
CA ASP A 25 5.71 1.82 6.05
C ASP A 25 4.47 0.97 5.82
N VAL A 26 3.64 1.32 4.82
CA VAL A 26 2.44 0.55 4.46
C VAL A 26 2.82 -0.86 3.99
N ILE A 27 3.89 -0.98 3.19
CA ILE A 27 4.41 -2.28 2.73
C ILE A 27 4.87 -3.13 3.91
N ASP A 28 5.63 -2.56 4.85
CA ASP A 28 6.14 -3.29 6.01
C ASP A 28 5.00 -3.78 6.92
N ARG A 29 4.01 -2.93 7.18
CA ARG A 29 2.81 -3.30 7.97
C ARG A 29 2.00 -4.40 7.28
N LEU A 30 1.83 -4.34 5.96
CA LEU A 30 1.15 -5.37 5.19
C LEU A 30 1.92 -6.69 5.18
N ALA A 31 3.25 -6.64 5.07
CA ALA A 31 4.11 -7.82 5.14
C ALA A 31 3.99 -8.49 6.52
N LEU A 32 3.98 -7.70 7.60
CA LEU A 32 3.76 -8.20 8.95
C LEU A 32 2.38 -8.85 9.10
N LEU A 33 1.31 -8.22 8.62
CA LEU A 33 -0.04 -8.80 8.62
C LEU A 33 -0.07 -10.17 7.92
N LEU A 34 0.61 -10.30 6.78
CA LEU A 34 0.70 -11.54 6.00
C LEU A 34 1.52 -12.65 6.66
N THR A 35 2.20 -12.37 7.78
CA THR A 35 2.81 -13.41 8.63
C THR A 35 1.78 -14.11 9.52
N ASN A 36 0.58 -13.54 9.71
CA ASN A 36 -0.50 -14.18 10.45
C ASN A 36 -0.94 -15.46 9.71
N PRO A 37 -0.80 -16.65 10.33
CA PRO A 37 -1.17 -17.92 9.70
C PRO A 37 -2.68 -18.06 9.46
N GLU A 38 -3.54 -17.24 10.07
CA GLU A 38 -4.98 -17.26 9.83
C GLU A 38 -5.37 -16.63 8.49
N ILE A 39 -4.51 -15.78 7.92
CA ILE A 39 -4.76 -15.12 6.62
C ILE A 39 -4.28 -16.05 5.51
N GLN A 40 -5.22 -16.79 4.92
CA GLN A 40 -4.93 -17.82 3.92
C GLN A 40 -5.80 -17.69 2.66
N GLY A 41 -5.50 -18.52 1.66
CA GLY A 41 -6.34 -18.66 0.46
C GLY A 41 -6.45 -17.38 -0.36
N LYS A 42 -7.68 -17.05 -0.78
CA LYS A 42 -7.96 -15.95 -1.72
C LYS A 42 -7.60 -14.57 -1.14
N GLU A 43 -7.87 -14.35 0.14
CA GLU A 43 -7.55 -13.09 0.83
C GLU A 43 -6.04 -12.85 0.83
N ARG A 44 -5.27 -13.87 1.24
CA ARG A 44 -3.81 -13.81 1.21
C ARG A 44 -3.28 -13.50 -0.20
N ALA A 45 -3.84 -14.15 -1.22
CA ALA A 45 -3.43 -13.93 -2.61
C ALA A 45 -3.68 -12.48 -3.07
N LEU A 46 -4.84 -11.90 -2.72
CA LEU A 46 -5.18 -10.51 -3.04
C LEU A 46 -4.27 -9.52 -2.31
N LEU A 47 -4.04 -9.72 -1.02
CA LEU A 47 -3.16 -8.88 -0.21
C LEU A 47 -1.70 -8.92 -0.71
N VAL A 48 -1.21 -10.09 -1.14
CA VAL A 48 0.12 -10.22 -1.76
C VAL A 48 0.19 -9.43 -3.08
N GLN A 49 -0.85 -9.48 -3.91
CA GLN A 49 -0.91 -8.71 -5.16
C GLN A 49 -0.94 -7.20 -4.89
N ALA A 50 -1.72 -6.76 -3.90
CA ALA A 50 -1.76 -5.37 -3.47
C ALA A 50 -0.39 -4.89 -2.98
N GLY A 51 0.28 -5.68 -2.13
CA GLY A 51 1.64 -5.39 -1.66
C GLY A 51 2.65 -5.28 -2.80
N ALA A 52 2.59 -6.16 -3.80
CA ALA A 52 3.46 -6.07 -4.98
C ALA A 52 3.20 -4.80 -5.82
N ALA A 53 1.94 -4.39 -5.96
CA ALA A 53 1.58 -3.15 -6.66
C ALA A 53 2.10 -1.90 -5.93
N LEU A 54 1.96 -1.87 -4.60
CA LEU A 54 2.49 -0.81 -3.74
C LEU A 54 4.02 -0.73 -3.82
N PHE A 55 4.71 -1.88 -3.73
CA PHE A 55 6.17 -1.93 -3.85
C PHE A 55 6.65 -1.36 -5.18
N ARG A 56 5.96 -1.67 -6.28
CA ARG A 56 6.27 -1.09 -7.60
C ARG A 56 6.02 0.42 -7.65
N ALA A 57 4.96 0.91 -6.99
CA ALA A 57 4.68 2.34 -6.91
C ALA A 57 5.80 3.07 -6.14
N GLY A 58 6.20 2.56 -4.97
CA GLY A 58 7.30 3.12 -4.18
C GLY A 58 8.65 3.11 -4.91
N LEU A 59 8.96 2.06 -5.69
CA LEU A 59 10.16 2.04 -6.54
C LEU A 59 10.15 3.18 -7.57
N ASN A 60 9.03 3.44 -8.21
CA ASN A 60 8.92 4.53 -9.19
C ASN A 60 9.18 5.89 -8.53
N GLU A 61 8.65 6.12 -7.32
CA GLU A 61 8.89 7.35 -6.58
C GLU A 61 10.36 7.52 -6.21
N ARG A 62 11.02 6.47 -5.72
CA ARG A 62 12.45 6.47 -5.40
C ARG A 62 13.31 6.75 -6.64
N VAL A 63 12.96 6.16 -7.78
CA VAL A 63 13.65 6.41 -9.07
C VAL A 63 13.46 7.86 -9.52
N VAL A 64 12.24 8.39 -9.48
CA VAL A 64 11.95 9.79 -9.82
C VAL A 64 12.71 10.75 -8.90
N ALA A 65 12.73 10.49 -7.59
CA ALA A 65 13.46 11.30 -6.62
C ALA A 65 14.98 11.27 -6.89
N ALA A 66 15.54 10.10 -7.19
CA ALA A 66 16.96 9.95 -7.54
C ALA A 66 17.32 10.71 -8.84
N LEU A 67 16.44 10.72 -9.83
CA LEU A 67 16.64 11.48 -11.07
C LEU A 67 16.58 13.00 -10.85
N LYS A 68 15.70 13.50 -9.97
CA LYS A 68 15.64 14.92 -9.61
C LYS A 68 16.91 15.40 -8.91
N ARG A 69 17.52 14.59 -8.04
CA ARG A 69 18.76 14.94 -7.31
C ARG A 69 20.02 15.01 -8.18
N ARG A 70 19.97 14.50 -9.42
CA ARG A 70 21.10 14.51 -10.37
C ARG A 70 21.07 15.70 -11.34
N LYS A 71 20.00 16.50 -11.35
CA LYS A 71 19.89 17.76 -12.11
C LYS A 71 20.21 18.94 -11.20
#